data_AF-A0A3C0R9V9-F1
#
_entry.id   AF-A0A3C0R9V9-F1
#
_cell.length_a   1.000
_cell.length_b   1.000
_cell.length_c   1.000
_cell.angle_alpha   90.00
_cell.angle_beta   90.00
_cell.angle_gamma   90.00
#
_symmetry.space_group_name_H-M   'P 1'
#
loop_
_entity.id
_entity.type
_entity.pdbx_description
1 polymer ?
#
loop_
_entity_poly.entity_id
_entity_poly.type
_entity_poly.pdbx_seq_one_letter_code
_entity_poly.pdbx_strand_id
1 'polypeptide(L)'
;SDITIITYGAAVHWAKEYVAAHPEISATILDLRSLVPLDYNAIRTAVQSTGKVLILHEDNLFGGIGAEISAWISEHCFELLDAPVLRCASLDTPIPFNMDLEKNFLAKSRLHATVQQLMQY
;
A
#
# COMPACT_ATOMS: atom_id res chain seq x y z
N SER A 1 -3.61 -12.52 -11.21
CA SER A 1 -4.18 -11.16 -11.26
C SER A 1 -3.11 -10.19 -10.82
N ASP A 2 -3.01 -9.05 -11.48
CA ASP A 2 -1.97 -8.06 -11.21
C ASP A 2 -2.43 -7.13 -10.08
N ILE A 3 -1.50 -6.64 -9.26
CA ILE A 3 -1.79 -5.63 -8.22
C ILE A 3 -0.87 -4.41 -8.35
N THR A 4 -1.37 -3.26 -7.90
CA THR A 4 -0.56 -2.05 -7.73
C THR A 4 -0.33 -1.79 -6.24
N ILE A 5 0.93 -1.67 -5.83
CA ILE A 5 1.33 -1.22 -4.49
C ILE A 5 1.75 0.25 -4.57
N ILE A 6 0.93 1.13 -3.99
CA ILE A 6 1.24 2.57 -3.85
C ILE A 6 1.89 2.79 -2.50
N THR A 7 3.09 3.38 -2.47
CA THR A 7 3.90 3.50 -1.26
C THR A 7 4.84 4.71 -1.31
N TYR A 8 5.49 5.01 -0.19
CA TYR A 8 6.54 6.03 -0.06
C TYR A 8 7.46 5.69 1.12
N GLY A 9 8.56 6.42 1.29
CA GLY A 9 9.45 6.26 2.45
C GLY A 9 10.08 4.86 2.56
N ALA A 10 10.24 4.35 3.78
CA ALA A 10 10.85 3.05 4.04
C ALA A 10 10.02 1.90 3.45
N ALA A 11 8.70 2.07 3.35
CA ALA A 11 7.79 1.09 2.79
C ALA A 11 8.06 0.77 1.30
N VAL A 12 8.72 1.66 0.55
CA VAL A 12 9.20 1.37 -0.83
C VAL A 12 10.15 0.17 -0.84
N HIS A 13 11.04 0.09 0.16
CA HIS A 13 11.98 -1.02 0.27
C HIS A 13 11.26 -2.32 0.63
N TRP A 14 10.28 -2.26 1.53
CA TRP A 14 9.48 -3.43 1.90
C TRP A 14 8.70 -3.98 0.71
N ALA A 15 8.10 -3.11 -0.12
CA ALA A 15 7.41 -3.51 -1.33
C ALA A 15 8.37 -4.19 -2.32
N LYS A 16 9.55 -3.60 -2.56
CA LYS A 16 10.56 -4.19 -3.46
C LYS A 16 11.07 -5.54 -2.98
N GLU A 17 11.37 -5.67 -1.69
CA GLU A 17 11.77 -6.94 -1.08
C GLU A 17 10.67 -7.99 -1.20
N TYR A 18 9.42 -7.60 -0.96
CA TYR A 18 8.27 -8.50 -1.06
C TYR A 18 8.10 -9.04 -2.48
N VAL A 19 8.10 -8.15 -3.49
CA VAL A 19 7.95 -8.54 -4.90
C VAL A 19 9.12 -9.40 -5.37
N ALA A 20 10.35 -9.10 -4.94
CA ALA A 20 11.51 -9.93 -5.25
C ALA A 20 11.42 -11.34 -4.64
N ALA A 21 10.80 -11.46 -3.46
CA ALA A 21 10.62 -12.75 -2.78
C ALA A 21 9.41 -13.56 -3.31
N HIS A 22 8.49 -12.93 -4.03
CA HIS A 22 7.25 -13.54 -4.54
C HIS A 22 7.11 -13.32 -6.05
N PRO A 23 8.00 -13.89 -6.89
CA PRO A 23 7.99 -13.69 -8.34
C PRO A 23 6.73 -14.23 -9.04
N GLU A 24 5.95 -15.07 -8.36
CA GLU A 24 4.64 -15.54 -8.81
C GLU A 24 3.55 -14.46 -8.73
N ILE A 25 3.78 -13.38 -7.97
CA ILE A 25 2.86 -12.26 -7.84
C ILE A 25 3.31 -11.14 -8.78
N SER A 26 2.47 -10.87 -9.78
CA SER A 26 2.65 -9.71 -10.67
C SER A 26 2.21 -8.43 -9.93
N ALA A 27 3.19 -7.63 -9.51
CA ALA A 27 2.95 -6.43 -8.73
C ALA A 27 3.72 -5.22 -9.30
N THR A 28 3.00 -4.13 -9.54
CA THR A 28 3.60 -2.83 -9.89
C THR A 28 3.78 -2.00 -8.62
N ILE A 29 4.92 -1.35 -8.46
CA ILE A 29 5.19 -0.46 -7.31
C ILE A 29 5.19 0.99 -7.80
N LEU A 30 4.31 1.82 -7.22
CA LEU A 30 4.35 3.27 -7.36
C LEU A 30 4.94 3.89 -6.09
N ASP A 31 6.14 4.48 -6.23
CA ASP A 31 6.75 5.33 -5.19
C ASP A 31 6.28 6.78 -5.39
N LEU A 32 5.52 7.30 -4.43
CA LEU A 32 4.89 8.63 -4.52
C LEU A 32 5.92 9.76 -4.48
N ARG A 33 7.03 9.59 -3.74
CA ARG A 33 8.08 10.60 -3.46
C ARG A 33 7.60 11.88 -2.76
N SER A 34 6.58 12.56 -3.28
CA SER A 34 5.96 13.77 -2.73
C SER A 34 4.59 13.44 -2.16
N LEU A 35 4.35 13.82 -0.90
CA LEU A 35 3.04 13.66 -0.25
C LEU A 35 2.18 14.91 -0.36
N VAL A 36 2.80 16.09 -0.48
CA VAL A 36 2.11 17.36 -0.71
C VAL A 36 2.97 18.22 -1.63
N PRO A 37 2.53 18.51 -2.87
CA PRO A 37 1.34 17.96 -3.53
C PRO A 37 1.51 16.49 -3.96
N LEU A 38 0.41 15.73 -3.98
CA LEU A 38 0.37 14.37 -4.55
C LEU A 38 0.34 14.41 -6.09
N ASP A 39 0.99 13.43 -6.72
CA ASP A 39 0.84 13.18 -8.16
C ASP A 39 -0.38 12.28 -8.43
N TYR A 40 -1.55 12.91 -8.48
CA TYR A 40 -2.82 12.21 -8.76
C TYR A 40 -2.87 11.59 -10.16
N ASN A 41 -2.10 12.10 -11.13
CA ASN A 41 -2.04 11.50 -12.45
C ASN A 41 -1.32 10.16 -12.41
N ALA A 42 -0.21 10.08 -11.67
CA ALA A 42 0.50 8.82 -11.44
C ALA A 42 -0.38 7.81 -10.69
N ILE A 43 -1.09 8.26 -9.64
CA ILE A 43 -2.02 7.41 -8.87
C ILE A 43 -3.11 6.84 -9.80
N ARG A 44 -3.81 7.69 -10.57
CA ARG A 44 -4.86 7.24 -11.50
C ARG A 44 -4.33 6.24 -12.54
N THR A 45 -3.16 6.50 -13.11
CA THR A 45 -2.53 5.62 -14.10
C THR A 45 -2.23 4.24 -13.49
N ALA A 46 -1.76 4.21 -12.25
CA ALA A 46 -1.42 2.98 -11.54
C ALA A 46 -2.67 2.20 -11.09
N VAL A 47 -3.80 2.89 -10.80
CA VAL A 47 -5.10 2.23 -10.58
C VAL A 47 -5.59 1.60 -11.88
N GLN A 48 -5.57 2.35 -12.98
CA GLN A 48 -6.03 1.89 -14.29
C GLN A 48 -5.26 0.67 -14.81
N SER A 49 -3.99 0.52 -14.44
CA SER A 49 -3.16 -0.57 -14.95
C SER A 49 -3.51 -1.95 -14.39
N THR A 50 -4.07 -2.03 -13.17
CA THR A 50 -4.32 -3.32 -12.49
C THR A 50 -5.71 -3.47 -11.89
N GLY A 51 -6.43 -2.38 -11.62
CA GLY A 51 -7.73 -2.40 -10.95
C GLY A 51 -7.71 -2.84 -9.48
N LYS A 52 -6.58 -3.33 -8.96
CA LYS A 52 -6.42 -3.81 -7.59
C LYS A 52 -5.30 -3.05 -6.89
N VAL A 53 -5.66 -2.24 -5.91
CA VAL A 53 -4.73 -1.31 -5.27
C VAL A 53 -4.52 -1.64 -3.79
N LEU A 54 -3.25 -1.76 -3.42
CA LEU A 54 -2.78 -1.78 -2.03
C LEU A 54 -2.00 -0.49 -1.74
N ILE A 55 -2.41 0.25 -0.72
CA ILE A 55 -1.63 1.37 -0.21
C ILE A 55 -0.79 0.89 0.96
N LEU A 56 0.54 0.98 0.86
CA LEU A 56 1.49 0.54 1.88
C LEU A 56 2.23 1.75 2.46
N HIS A 57 2.27 1.87 3.78
CA HIS A 57 3.07 2.89 4.45
C HIS A 57 3.52 2.50 5.86
N GLU A 58 4.54 3.19 6.38
CA GLU A 58 5.12 2.95 7.71
C GLU A 58 4.38 3.64 8.86
N ASP A 59 3.57 4.65 8.57
CA ASP A 59 2.78 5.37 9.58
C ASP A 59 1.56 4.56 10.04
N ASN A 60 0.86 5.06 11.05
CA ASN A 60 -0.36 4.48 11.62
C ASN A 60 -1.48 4.41 10.58
N LEU A 61 -2.35 3.41 10.74
CA LEU A 61 -3.48 3.18 9.83
C LEU A 61 -4.53 4.28 9.96
N PHE A 62 -4.88 4.65 11.20
CA PHE A 62 -5.85 5.69 11.47
C PHE A 62 -5.24 7.08 11.26
N GLY A 63 -5.91 7.91 10.45
CA GLY A 63 -5.46 9.27 10.16
C GLY A 63 -4.21 9.40 9.29
N GLY A 64 -3.59 8.28 8.88
CA GLY A 64 -2.44 8.29 7.98
C GLY A 64 -2.81 8.66 6.53
N ILE A 65 -1.82 9.04 5.73
CA ILE A 65 -2.02 9.49 4.34
C ILE A 65 -2.66 8.43 3.43
N GLY A 66 -2.53 7.15 3.78
CA GLY A 66 -3.21 6.09 3.04
C GLY A 66 -4.74 6.25 3.07
N ALA A 67 -5.31 6.89 4.09
CA ALA A 67 -6.73 7.22 4.12
C ALA A 67 -7.12 8.23 3.04
N GLU A 68 -6.32 9.31 2.88
CA GLU A 68 -6.54 10.35 1.88
C GLU A 68 -6.45 9.78 0.46
N ILE A 69 -5.40 8.99 0.19
CA ILE A 69 -5.20 8.34 -1.13
C ILE A 69 -6.35 7.38 -1.42
N SER A 70 -6.78 6.59 -0.43
CA SER A 70 -7.88 5.63 -0.58
C SER A 70 -9.21 6.33 -0.87
N ALA A 71 -9.50 7.43 -0.18
CA ALA A 71 -10.71 8.23 -0.39
C ALA A 71 -10.68 8.82 -1.81
N TRP A 72 -9.57 9.44 -2.20
CA TRP A 72 -9.42 10.04 -3.52
C TRP A 72 -9.58 9.01 -4.65
N ILE A 73 -8.95 7.84 -4.55
CA ILE A 73 -9.12 6.75 -5.52
C ILE A 73 -10.58 6.30 -5.59
N SER A 74 -11.25 6.18 -4.44
CA SER A 74 -12.66 5.79 -4.40
C SER A 74 -13.57 6.83 -5.05
N GLU A 75 -13.26 8.12 -4.95
CA GLU A 75 -14.06 9.19 -5.55
C GLU A 75 -13.81 9.33 -7.07
N HIS A 76 -12.57 9.11 -7.52
CA HIS A 76 -12.14 9.49 -8.88
C HIS A 76 -11.86 8.31 -9.80
N CYS A 77 -11.69 7.10 -9.25
CA CYS A 77 -11.26 5.91 -9.98
C CYS A 77 -12.16 4.69 -9.69
N PHE A 78 -13.33 4.86 -9.08
CA PHE A 78 -14.20 3.74 -8.68
C PHE A 78 -14.50 2.76 -9.82
N GLU A 79 -14.81 3.30 -11.01
CA GLU A 79 -15.13 2.48 -12.20
C GLU A 79 -13.92 1.71 -12.75
N LEU A 80 -12.71 2.03 -12.30
CA LEU A 80 -11.47 1.35 -12.68
C LEU A 80 -11.08 0.24 -11.68
N LEU A 81 -11.80 0.10 -10.56
CA LEU A 81 -11.46 -0.85 -9.50
C LEU A 81 -12.15 -2.20 -9.70
N ASP A 82 -11.37 -3.27 -9.64
CA ASP A 82 -11.82 -4.67 -9.61
C ASP A 82 -11.95 -5.21 -8.18
N ALA A 83 -11.41 -4.49 -7.20
CA ALA A 83 -11.40 -4.86 -5.78
C ALA A 83 -11.40 -3.60 -4.89
N PRO A 84 -11.80 -3.70 -3.61
CA PRO A 84 -11.66 -2.58 -2.69
C PRO A 84 -10.19 -2.15 -2.55
N VAL A 85 -9.95 -0.85 -2.42
CA VAL A 85 -8.62 -0.33 -2.06
C VAL A 85 -8.29 -0.79 -0.64
N LEU A 86 -7.25 -1.62 -0.50
CA LEU A 86 -6.78 -2.05 0.81
C LEU A 86 -5.65 -1.14 1.29
N ARG A 87 -5.55 -0.96 2.61
CA ARG A 87 -4.50 -0.19 3.26
C ARG A 87 -3.71 -1.09 4.20
N CYS A 88 -2.38 -1.09 4.04
CA CYS A 88 -1.44 -1.81 4.88
C CYS A 88 -0.51 -0.79 5.55
N ALA A 89 -0.68 -0.62 6.85
CA ALA A 89 -0.02 0.39 7.65
C ALA A 89 0.52 -0.21 8.95
N SER A 90 1.29 0.55 9.72
CA SER A 90 1.72 0.15 11.07
C SER A 90 0.54 0.18 12.05
N LEU A 91 0.72 -0.40 13.25
CA LEU A 91 -0.34 -0.44 14.26
C LEU A 91 -0.67 0.97 14.77
N ASP A 92 -1.91 1.20 15.19
CA ASP A 92 -2.35 2.46 15.78
C ASP A 92 -1.89 2.58 17.25
N THR A 93 -0.58 2.53 17.47
CA THR A 93 0.07 2.61 18.77
C THR A 93 1.32 3.50 18.68
N PRO A 94 1.85 4.00 19.80
CA PRO A 94 3.21 4.55 19.81
C PRO A 94 4.24 3.52 19.32
N ILE A 95 5.31 3.99 18.68
CA ILE A 95 6.39 3.13 18.20
C ILE A 95 7.11 2.50 19.41
N PRO A 96 7.20 1.16 19.49
CA PRO A 96 7.90 0.49 20.57
C PRO A 96 9.42 0.49 20.33
N PHE A 97 10.20 0.66 21.40
CA PHE A 97 11.67 0.61 21.32
C PHE A 97 12.23 -0.81 21.28
N ASN A 98 11.48 -1.79 21.79
CA ASN A 98 11.90 -3.19 21.72
C ASN A 98 11.81 -3.69 20.28
N MET A 99 12.91 -4.27 19.78
CA MET A 99 13.03 -4.71 18.38
C MET A 99 11.95 -5.71 17.94
N ASP A 100 11.56 -6.64 18.80
CA ASP A 100 10.56 -7.66 18.42
C ASP A 100 9.15 -7.07 18.40
N LEU A 101 8.87 -6.13 19.30
CA LEU A 101 7.64 -5.35 19.23
C LEU A 101 7.62 -4.42 18.01
N GLU A 102 8.75 -3.83 17.64
CA GLU A 102 8.86 -2.95 16.46
C GLU A 102 8.60 -3.72 15.16
N LYS A 103 9.16 -4.93 15.01
CA LYS A 103 8.88 -5.80 13.86
C LYS A 103 7.38 -6.06 13.70
N ASN A 104 6.69 -6.32 14.81
CA ASN A 104 5.24 -6.55 14.82
C ASN A 104 4.44 -5.26 14.64
N PHE A 105 4.96 -4.11 15.07
CA PHE A 105 4.36 -2.80 14.88
C PHE A 105 4.30 -2.42 13.39
N LEU A 106 5.42 -2.58 12.68
CA LEU A 106 5.57 -2.15 11.29
C LEU A 106 4.65 -2.90 10.32
N ALA A 107 4.16 -2.18 9.31
CA ALA A 107 3.29 -2.72 8.26
C ALA A 107 3.88 -3.94 7.53
N LYS A 108 5.22 -4.05 7.47
CA LYS A 108 5.92 -5.18 6.86
C LYS A 108 5.45 -6.54 7.40
N SER A 109 5.10 -6.63 8.69
CA SER A 109 4.64 -7.88 9.34
C SER A 109 3.32 -8.43 8.78
N ARG A 110 2.47 -7.58 8.20
CA ARG A 110 1.16 -7.96 7.67
C ARG A 110 1.02 -7.83 6.17
N LEU A 111 2.06 -7.36 5.47
CA LEU A 111 2.06 -7.14 4.02
C LEU A 111 1.63 -8.38 3.23
N HIS A 112 2.21 -9.56 3.53
CA HIS A 112 1.87 -10.79 2.82
C HIS A 112 0.38 -11.13 2.94
N ALA A 113 -0.16 -11.10 4.16
CA ALA A 113 -1.58 -11.39 4.40
C ALA A 113 -2.50 -10.42 3.67
N THR A 114 -2.19 -9.12 3.67
CA THR A 114 -2.99 -8.11 2.97
C THR A 114 -2.92 -8.26 1.45
N VAL A 115 -1.76 -8.62 0.90
CA VAL A 115 -1.62 -8.92 -0.53
C VAL A 115 -2.45 -10.13 -0.92
N GLN A 116 -2.39 -11.22 -0.14
CA GLN A 116 -3.20 -12.41 -0.40
C GLN A 116 -4.70 -12.11 -0.32
N GLN A 117 -5.12 -11.28 0.63
CA GLN A 117 -6.51 -10.83 0.73
C GLN A 117 -6.95 -10.07 -0.53
N LEU A 118 -6.14 -9.12 -1.02
CA LEU A 118 -6.47 -8.36 -2.24
C LEU A 118 -6.53 -9.26 -3.49
N MET A 119 -5.65 -10.25 -3.56
CA MET A 119 -5.56 -11.19 -4.67
C MET A 119 -6.78 -12.11 -4.80
N GLN A 120 -7.49 -12.37 -3.69
CA GLN A 120 -8.65 -13.29 -3.64
C GLN A 120 -9.96 -12.70 -4.14
N TYR A 121 -10.06 -11.37 -4.28
CA TYR A 121 -11.20 -10.73 -4.98
C TYR A 121 -11.20 -11.07 -6.47
#